data_AF-A0A8D3X2K4-F1
#
_entry.id   AF-A0A8D3X2K4-F1
#
_cell.length_a   1.000
_cell.length_b   1.000
_cell.length_c   1.000
_cell.angle_alpha   90.00
_cell.angle_beta   90.00
_cell.angle_gamma   90.00
#
_symmetry.space_group_name_H-M   'P 1'
#
loop_
_entity.id
_entity.type
_entity.pdbx_description
1 polymer ?
#
loop_
_entity_poly.entity_id
_entity_poly.type
_entity_poly.pdbx_seq_one_letter_code
_entity_poly.pdbx_strand_id
1 'polypeptide(L)' 'MPKYQPKNSFESPRFCGPRTFMRLPYVEQVNSEMDFIVTGIPFDSGQSFRTGARFGPEAIRDFSILLRPYNPEQKINIF' A
#
# COMPACT_ATOMS: atom_id res chain seq x y z
N MET A 1 12.03 16.69 -1.84
CA MET A 1 10.81 16.13 -1.23
C MET A 1 10.69 14.68 -1.68
N PRO A 2 10.35 13.73 -0.80
CA PRO A 2 10.18 12.32 -1.21
C PRO A 2 9.11 12.23 -2.30
N LYS A 3 9.46 11.63 -3.44
CA LYS A 3 8.60 11.58 -4.65
C LYS A 3 7.36 10.70 -4.45
N TYR A 4 7.47 9.65 -3.63
CA TYR A 4 6.42 8.67 -3.39
C TYR A 4 6.11 8.58 -1.88
N GLN A 5 5.20 9.43 -1.40
CA GLN A 5 4.75 9.44 -0.01
C GLN A 5 3.23 9.48 0.06
N PRO A 6 2.61 8.97 1.14
CA PRO A 6 1.17 9.04 1.31
C PRO A 6 0.68 10.48 1.47
N LYS A 7 -0.53 10.78 0.99
CA LYS A 7 -1.15 12.10 1.18
C LYS A 7 -1.30 12.43 2.66
N ASN A 8 -1.09 13.71 2.99
CA ASN A 8 -1.34 14.24 4.33
C ASN A 8 -2.78 13.92 4.75
N SER A 9 -2.93 13.25 5.90
CA SER A 9 -4.24 12.81 6.39
C SER A 9 -5.11 13.95 6.93
N PHE A 10 -4.52 15.12 7.23
CA PHE A 10 -5.26 16.33 7.60
C PHE A 10 -5.90 17.02 6.38
N GLU A 11 -5.28 16.92 5.21
CA GLU A 11 -5.80 17.48 3.95
C GLU A 11 -6.72 16.51 3.22
N SER A 12 -6.42 15.21 3.30
CA SER A 12 -7.21 14.15 2.68
C SER A 12 -7.48 13.05 3.70
N PRO A 13 -8.72 12.98 4.25
CA PRO A 13 -9.10 11.95 5.20
C PRO A 13 -8.85 10.53 4.65
N ARG A 14 -8.53 9.59 5.55
CA ARG A 14 -8.07 8.23 5.19
C ARG A 14 -9.10 7.39 4.43
N PHE A 15 -10.39 7.72 4.56
CA PHE A 15 -11.47 7.03 3.86
C PHE A 15 -11.68 7.53 2.42
N CYS A 16 -10.97 8.57 1.99
CA CYS A 16 -11.08 9.15 0.65
C CYS A 16 -9.96 8.67 -0.31
N GLY A 17 -10.29 8.66 -1.60
CA GLY A 17 -9.36 8.41 -2.69
C GLY A 17 -9.15 6.93 -3.03
N PRO A 18 -8.29 6.64 -4.03
CA PRO A 18 -8.00 5.27 -4.45
C PRO A 18 -7.39 4.43 -3.33
N ARG A 19 -7.78 3.14 -3.26
CA ARG A 19 -7.32 2.18 -2.26
C ARG A 19 -6.01 1.51 -2.68
N THR A 20 -4.93 2.30 -2.71
CA THR A 20 -3.56 1.80 -2.90
C THR A 20 -2.93 1.39 -1.57
N PHE A 21 -1.83 0.63 -1.62
CA PHE A 21 -1.11 0.24 -0.42
C PHE A 21 -0.58 1.46 0.33
N MET A 22 -0.87 1.56 1.63
CA MET A 22 -0.50 2.70 2.49
C MET A 22 -0.96 4.08 1.98
N ARG A 23 -1.92 4.14 1.05
CA ARG A 23 -2.29 5.38 0.34
C ARG A 23 -1.12 6.00 -0.45
N LEU A 24 -0.16 5.19 -0.88
CA LEU A 24 0.90 5.62 -1.78
C LEU A 24 0.36 6.01 -3.15
N PRO A 25 1.05 6.86 -3.91
CA PRO A 25 0.66 7.17 -5.28
C PRO A 25 0.54 5.89 -6.12
N TYR A 26 -0.53 5.80 -6.92
CA TYR A 26 -0.62 4.80 -7.97
C TYR A 26 0.33 5.19 -9.11
N VAL A 27 1.13 4.25 -9.59
CA VAL A 27 2.04 4.47 -10.71
C VAL A 27 1.86 3.36 -11.74
N GLU A 28 1.62 3.75 -12.99
CA GLU A 28 1.35 2.82 -14.10
C GLU A 28 2.63 2.19 -14.67
N GLN A 29 3.75 2.94 -14.64
CA GLN A 29 5.02 2.50 -15.22
C GLN A 29 6.14 2.58 -14.19
N VAL A 30 6.80 1.45 -13.99
CA VAL A 30 8.01 1.36 -13.17
C VAL A 30 9.14 2.10 -13.88
N ASN A 31 9.91 2.89 -13.13
CA ASN A 31 11.10 3.57 -13.64
C ASN A 31 12.30 3.34 -12.70
N SER A 32 13.49 3.71 -13.17
CA SER A 32 14.76 3.51 -12.46
C SER A 32 14.92 4.36 -11.19
N GLU A 33 14.03 5.31 -10.92
CA GLU A 33 14.07 6.14 -9.71
C GLU A 33 13.29 5.52 -8.53
N MET A 34 12.70 4.34 -8.71
CA MET A 34 11.97 3.63 -7.66
C MET A 34 12.89 2.67 -6.90
N ASP A 35 13.08 2.91 -5.61
CA ASP A 35 13.84 1.99 -4.74
C ASP A 35 13.05 0.72 -4.38
N PHE A 36 11.73 0.84 -4.26
CA PHE A 36 10.85 -0.25 -3.86
C PHE A 36 9.47 -0.15 -4.52
N ILE A 37 8.86 -1.32 -4.79
CA ILE A 37 7.58 -1.44 -5.47
C ILE A 37 6.68 -2.39 -4.67
N VAL A 38 5.45 -1.96 -4.42
CA VAL A 38 4.41 -2.83 -3.87
C VAL A 38 3.47 -3.25 -4.99
N THR A 39 3.48 -4.53 -5.32
CA THR A 39 2.54 -5.14 -6.26
C THR A 39 1.78 -6.29 -5.60
N GLY A 40 0.57 -6.56 -6.10
CA GLY A 40 -0.26 -7.66 -5.62
C GLY A 40 -0.46 -8.68 -6.72
N ILE A 41 -0.31 -9.96 -6.41
CA ILE A 41 -0.57 -11.08 -7.32
C ILE A 41 -1.84 -11.80 -6.84
N PRO A 42 -3.03 -11.44 -7.35
CA PRO A 42 -4.31 -12.02 -6.92
C PRO A 42 -4.51 -13.40 -7.56
N PHE A 43 -3.86 -14.42 -7.01
CA PHE A 43 -3.88 -15.78 -7.55
C PHE A 43 -4.05 -16.82 -6.45
N ASP A 44 -4.90 -17.83 -6.68
CA ASP A 44 -5.10 -18.95 -5.74
C ASP A 44 -5.45 -20.29 -6.41
N SER A 45 -5.28 -20.43 -7.74
CA SER A 45 -5.62 -21.67 -8.45
C SER A 45 -4.76 -22.88 -8.05
N GLY A 46 -3.68 -22.67 -7.31
CA GLY A 46 -2.82 -23.73 -6.78
C GLY A 46 -3.21 -24.25 -5.39
N GLN A 47 -4.29 -23.76 -4.78
CA GLN A 47 -4.69 -24.20 -3.43
C GLN A 47 -5.42 -25.56 -3.45
N SER A 48 -5.10 -26.42 -2.49
CA SER A 48 -5.68 -27.77 -2.36
C SER A 48 -6.95 -27.85 -1.51
N PHE A 49 -7.29 -26.78 -0.78
CA PHE A 49 -8.46 -26.75 0.10
C PHE A 49 -9.24 -25.44 -0.02
N ARG A 50 -9.19 -24.56 0.99
CA ARG A 50 -9.93 -23.29 0.98
C ARG A 50 -9.27 -22.29 0.05
N THR A 51 -10.01 -21.89 -0.97
CA THR A 51 -9.68 -20.79 -1.88
C THR A 51 -10.08 -19.43 -1.30
N GLY A 52 -9.67 -18.35 -1.96
CA GLY A 52 -10.00 -16.97 -1.57
C GLY A 52 -8.78 -16.05 -1.45
N ALA A 53 -7.56 -16.59 -1.50
CA ALA A 53 -6.33 -15.79 -1.41
C ALA A 53 -6.19 -14.78 -2.56
N ARG A 54 -6.89 -14.97 -3.70
CA ARG A 54 -6.97 -13.99 -4.78
C ARG A 54 -7.50 -12.62 -4.34
N PHE A 55 -8.33 -12.56 -3.30
CA PHE A 55 -8.85 -11.31 -2.71
C PHE A 55 -7.90 -10.68 -1.69
N GLY A 56 -6.82 -11.39 -1.31
CA GLY A 56 -5.85 -10.95 -0.32
C GLY A 56 -5.21 -9.59 -0.64
N PRO A 57 -4.69 -9.35 -1.87
CA PRO A 57 -4.10 -8.07 -2.20
C PRO A 57 -5.04 -6.86 -2.06
N GLU A 58 -6.33 -7.04 -2.35
CA GLU A 58 -7.35 -5.99 -2.15
C GLU A 58 -7.58 -5.76 -0.66
N ALA A 59 -7.83 -6.83 0.12
CA ALA A 59 -8.01 -6.73 1.56
C ALA A 59 -6.81 -6.07 2.26
N ILE A 60 -5.57 -6.43 1.90
CA ILE A 60 -4.36 -5.80 2.46
C ILE A 60 -4.34 -4.29 2.17
N ARG A 61 -4.66 -3.86 0.95
CA ARG A 61 -4.73 -2.43 0.60
C ARG A 61 -5.80 -1.72 1.41
N ASP A 62 -6.97 -2.32 1.55
CA ASP A 62 -8.10 -1.78 2.30
C ASP A 62 -7.77 -1.52 3.77
N PHE A 63 -7.09 -2.45 4.44
CA PHE A 63 -6.66 -2.29 5.82
C PHE A 63 -5.45 -1.34 5.97
N SER A 64 -4.58 -1.26 4.95
CA SER A 64 -3.35 -0.47 5.00
C SER A 64 -3.58 1.05 5.12
N ILE A 65 -4.79 1.55 4.86
CA ILE A 65 -5.10 3.00 4.93
C ILE A 65 -4.89 3.61 6.32
N LEU A 66 -4.83 2.78 7.36
CA LEU A 66 -4.62 3.20 8.75
C LEU A 66 -3.14 3.36 9.13
N LEU A 67 -2.23 2.84 8.30
CA LEU A 67 -0.79 2.89 8.56
C LEU A 67 -0.27 4.33 8.58
N ARG A 68 0.75 4.56 9.42
CA ARG A 68 1.42 5.86 9.57
C ARG A 68 2.88 5.71 9.15
N PRO A 69 3.47 6.75 8.54
CA PRO A 69 4.86 6.69 8.06
C PRO A 69 5.88 6.73 9.21
N TYR A 70 5.50 7.29 10.35
CA TYR A 70 6.37 7.41 11.53
C TYR A 70 6.09 6.30 12.55
N ASN A 71 7.15 5.60 12.94
CA ASN A 71 7.15 4.69 14.08
C ASN A 71 7.74 5.41 15.31
N PRO A 72 6.97 5.62 16.40
CA PRO A 72 7.44 6.35 17.58
C PRO A 72 8.47 5.58 18.42
N GLU A 73 8.37 4.24 18.48
CA GLU A 73 9.27 3.41 19.28
C GLU A 73 10.67 3.40 18.64
N GLN A 74 10.72 3.18 17.33
CA GLN A 74 11.98 3.15 16.58
C GLN A 74 12.48 4.54 16.21
N LYS A 75 11.65 5.58 16.36
CA LYS A 75 11.91 6.96 15.93
C LYS A 75 12.30 7.08 14.46
N ILE A 76 11.71 6.25 13.60
CA ILE A 76 11.98 6.19 12.17
C ILE A 76 10.79 6.70 11.39
N ASN A 77 11.05 7.55 10.39
CA ASN A 77 10.13 7.81 9.29
C ASN A 77 10.65 7.08 8.05
N ILE A 78 9.79 6.34 7.37
CA ILE A 78 10.15 5.53 6.19
C ILE A 78 10.12 6.32 4.87
N PHE A 79 9.86 7.63 4.91
CA PHE A 79 9.94 8.58 3.80
C PHE A 79 10.73 9.83 4.22
#